data_AF-A0A9D2IVV7-F1
#
_entry.id   AF-A0A9D2IVV7-F1
#
_cell.length_a   1.000
_cell.length_b   1.000
_cell.length_c   1.000
_cell.angle_alpha   90.00
_cell.angle_beta   90.00
_cell.angle_gamma   90.00
#
_symmetry.space_group_name_H-M   'P 1'
#
loop_
_entity.id
_entity.type
_entity.pdbx_description
1 polymer ?
#
loop_
_entity_poly.entity_id
_entity_poly.type
_entity_poly.pdbx_seq_one_letter_code
_entity_poly.pdbx_strand_id
1 'polypeptide(L)'
;MRDKKYLERLSIQFPTAADAATEIINLSSALYLPKGTEHFITDIHGEYEPFLHILKNGSGSIRKKIEEEFKGSLSMKEKKSLATLIYYPEQKLAQIESTEEDLDDWYKTTIYRLVRVNRRIASKYTRSRVRKELPRDYAYIIEELLSEKEEVEDKEAYYNGIISAIISTKRARHFVIAFCNLIQRLAVDRIHILGDLFDRGPGAHIILDTLLGFDNVDFQWGNHDICWMGAASGSLACIAS
;
A
#
# COMPACT_ATOMS: atom_id res chain seq x y z
N MET A 1 -26.46 -16.35 30.49
CA MET A 1 -25.14 -16.95 30.75
C MET A 1 -24.30 -16.76 29.51
N ARG A 2 -23.04 -16.29 29.63
CA ARG A 2 -22.10 -16.35 28.49
C ARG A 2 -22.00 -17.80 28.03
N ASP A 3 -22.07 -18.01 26.72
CA ASP A 3 -22.14 -19.35 26.13
C ASP A 3 -20.88 -20.15 26.53
N LYS A 4 -21.04 -21.18 27.38
CA LYS A 4 -19.90 -21.96 27.94
C LYS A 4 -19.01 -22.51 26.82
N LYS A 5 -19.64 -22.89 25.69
CA LYS A 5 -18.98 -23.36 24.48
C LYS A 5 -18.09 -22.29 23.83
N TYR A 6 -18.47 -21.02 23.93
CA TYR A 6 -17.65 -19.90 23.45
C TYR A 6 -16.41 -19.70 24.33
N LEU A 7 -16.58 -19.75 25.66
CA LEU A 7 -15.45 -19.63 26.60
C LEU A 7 -14.47 -20.81 26.49
N GLU A 8 -14.97 -22.04 26.29
CA GLU A 8 -14.13 -23.22 26.02
C GLU A 8 -13.30 -23.04 24.75
N ARG A 9 -13.88 -22.50 23.67
CA ARG A 9 -13.13 -22.20 22.44
C ARG A 9 -12.08 -21.11 22.66
N LEU A 10 -12.40 -20.05 23.40
CA LEU A 10 -11.43 -19.01 23.74
C LEU A 10 -10.29 -19.55 24.59
N SER A 11 -10.55 -20.49 25.51
CA SER A 11 -9.49 -21.10 26.33
C SER A 11 -8.47 -21.93 25.52
N ILE A 12 -8.84 -22.39 24.32
CA ILE A 12 -7.90 -23.04 23.39
C ILE A 12 -6.96 -22.01 22.75
N GLN A 13 -7.47 -20.83 22.40
CA GLN A 13 -6.69 -19.75 21.78
C GLN A 13 -5.88 -18.94 22.80
N PHE A 14 -6.40 -18.77 24.01
CA PHE A 14 -5.80 -18.03 25.11
C PHE A 14 -5.78 -18.90 26.38
N PRO A 15 -4.80 -19.81 26.51
CA PRO A 15 -4.77 -20.81 27.59
C PRO A 15 -4.60 -20.20 28.99
N THR A 16 -3.96 -19.05 29.08
CA THR A 16 -3.72 -18.36 30.36
C THR A 16 -4.38 -16.98 30.41
N ALA A 17 -4.59 -16.49 31.64
CA ALA A 17 -5.04 -15.12 31.86
C ALA A 17 -4.05 -14.09 31.29
N ALA A 18 -2.75 -14.41 31.24
CA ALA A 18 -1.72 -13.56 30.65
C ALA A 18 -1.90 -13.49 29.12
N ASP A 19 -2.11 -14.62 28.44
CA ASP A 19 -2.33 -14.64 26.97
C ASP A 19 -3.55 -13.81 26.58
N ALA A 20 -4.66 -13.98 27.32
CA ALA A 20 -5.88 -13.22 27.11
C ALA A 20 -5.65 -11.72 27.38
N ALA A 21 -4.94 -11.36 28.44
CA ALA A 21 -4.62 -9.97 28.75
C ALA A 21 -3.73 -9.33 27.68
N THR A 22 -2.70 -10.04 27.19
CA THR A 22 -1.83 -9.59 26.10
C THR A 22 -2.63 -9.33 24.83
N GLU A 23 -3.54 -10.23 24.45
CA GLU A 23 -4.36 -10.01 23.25
C GLU A 23 -5.35 -8.86 23.43
N ILE A 24 -5.95 -8.71 24.62
CA ILE A 24 -6.81 -7.55 24.91
C ILE A 24 -6.01 -6.25 24.78
N ILE A 25 -4.78 -6.18 25.31
CA ILE A 25 -3.91 -5.00 25.19
C ILE A 25 -3.61 -4.72 23.71
N ASN A 26 -3.25 -5.74 22.93
CA ASN A 26 -2.96 -5.61 21.50
C ASN A 26 -4.15 -5.08 20.72
N LEU A 27 -5.32 -5.72 20.85
CA LEU A 27 -6.54 -5.33 20.15
C LEU A 27 -7.02 -3.93 20.59
N SER A 28 -6.97 -3.64 21.89
CA SER A 28 -7.32 -2.32 22.41
C SER A 28 -6.41 -1.23 21.85
N SER A 29 -5.10 -1.48 21.78
CA SER A 29 -4.15 -0.53 21.20
C SER A 29 -4.41 -0.28 19.71
N ALA A 30 -4.80 -1.33 18.96
CA ALA A 30 -5.12 -1.22 17.54
C ALA A 30 -6.37 -0.36 17.29
N LEU A 31 -7.35 -0.36 18.20
CA LEU A 31 -8.55 0.49 18.11
C LEU A 31 -8.25 1.99 18.20
N TYR A 32 -7.10 2.38 18.77
CA TYR A 32 -6.65 3.77 18.84
C TYR A 32 -5.91 4.23 17.57
N LEU A 33 -5.63 3.33 16.63
CA LEU A 33 -5.05 3.71 15.35
C LEU A 33 -6.09 4.41 14.46
N PRO A 34 -5.68 5.42 13.67
CA PRO A 34 -6.55 6.01 12.66
C PRO A 34 -7.11 4.96 11.70
N LYS A 35 -8.37 5.14 11.28
CA LYS A 35 -8.99 4.27 10.28
C LYS A 35 -8.18 4.27 8.97
N GLY A 36 -8.00 3.08 8.40
CA GLY A 36 -7.40 2.90 7.08
C GLY A 36 -8.26 3.45 5.94
N THR A 37 -7.67 3.52 4.74
CA THR A 37 -8.39 3.94 3.53
C THR A 37 -9.12 2.74 2.94
N GLU A 38 -10.44 2.82 2.83
CA GLU A 38 -11.26 1.82 2.15
C GLU A 38 -11.52 2.26 0.70
N HIS A 39 -11.37 1.32 -0.24
CA HIS A 39 -11.65 1.54 -1.66
C HIS A 39 -12.97 0.89 -2.02
N PHE A 40 -13.91 1.66 -2.54
CA PHE A 40 -15.15 1.16 -3.14
C PHE A 40 -15.05 1.34 -4.65
N ILE A 41 -15.07 0.23 -5.39
CA ILE A 41 -14.86 0.24 -6.84
C ILE A 41 -16.06 -0.46 -7.48
N THR A 42 -16.76 0.26 -8.36
CA THR A 42 -17.88 -0.26 -9.17
C THR A 42 -17.47 -0.32 -10.64
N ASP A 43 -18.26 -1.05 -11.44
CA ASP A 43 -18.25 -0.96 -12.90
C ASP A 43 -16.88 -1.19 -13.56
N ILE A 44 -16.10 -2.16 -13.06
CA ILE A 44 -14.74 -2.40 -13.57
C ILE A 44 -14.77 -2.92 -15.01
N HIS A 45 -15.69 -3.82 -15.35
CA HIS A 45 -15.89 -4.36 -16.70
C HIS A 45 -14.58 -4.76 -17.40
N GLY A 46 -13.70 -5.48 -16.70
CA GLY A 46 -12.41 -5.93 -17.23
C GLY A 46 -11.42 -4.81 -17.60
N GLU A 47 -11.72 -3.54 -17.33
CA GLU A 47 -10.87 -2.37 -17.59
C GLU A 47 -9.77 -2.28 -16.52
N TYR A 48 -8.67 -2.98 -16.78
CA TYR A 48 -7.59 -3.11 -15.80
C TYR A 48 -6.76 -1.82 -15.63
N GLU A 49 -6.57 -1.00 -16.65
CA GLU A 49 -5.72 0.21 -16.54
C GLU A 49 -6.31 1.26 -15.59
N PRO A 50 -7.61 1.64 -15.69
CA PRO A 50 -8.23 2.53 -14.72
C PRO A 50 -8.23 1.94 -13.30
N PHE A 51 -8.50 0.63 -13.19
CA PHE A 51 -8.46 -0.07 -11.91
C PHE A 51 -7.08 0.03 -11.24
N LEU A 52 -6.01 -0.30 -11.96
CA LEU A 52 -4.65 -0.17 -11.46
C LEU A 52 -4.30 1.27 -11.10
N HIS A 53 -4.77 2.25 -11.87
CA HIS A 53 -4.55 3.66 -11.56
C HIS A 53 -5.21 4.07 -10.23
N ILE A 54 -6.43 3.61 -9.95
CA ILE A 54 -7.15 3.86 -8.69
C ILE A 54 -6.38 3.28 -7.51
N LEU A 55 -5.84 2.06 -7.64
CA LEU A 55 -5.01 1.45 -6.59
C LEU A 55 -3.71 2.24 -6.39
N LYS A 56 -3.00 2.57 -7.48
CA LYS A 56 -1.74 3.31 -7.46
C LYS A 56 -1.87 4.69 -6.84
N ASN A 57 -3.02 5.36 -6.99
CA ASN A 57 -3.26 6.68 -6.40
C ASN A 57 -3.85 6.62 -4.98
N GLY A 58 -4.19 5.43 -4.48
CA GLY A 58 -4.78 5.20 -3.16
C GLY A 58 -6.11 5.94 -2.97
N SER A 59 -6.97 6.01 -4.00
CA SER A 59 -8.19 6.84 -4.03
C SER A 59 -7.93 8.31 -3.70
N GLY A 60 -6.79 8.83 -4.16
CA GLY A 60 -6.34 10.20 -3.89
C GLY A 60 -5.76 10.43 -2.50
N SER A 61 -5.74 9.42 -1.62
CA SER A 61 -5.16 9.54 -0.27
C SER A 61 -3.66 9.85 -0.31
N ILE A 62 -2.92 9.31 -1.28
CA ILE A 62 -1.48 9.58 -1.46
C ILE A 62 -1.26 11.06 -1.75
N ARG A 63 -2.01 11.63 -2.71
CA ARG A 63 -1.91 13.06 -3.04
C ARG A 63 -2.20 13.94 -1.83
N LYS A 64 -3.24 13.59 -1.04
CA LYS A 64 -3.58 14.30 0.19
C LYS A 64 -2.43 14.25 1.21
N LYS A 65 -1.77 13.10 1.36
CA LYS A 65 -0.64 12.92 2.29
C LYS A 65 0.59 13.71 1.86
N ILE A 66 0.90 13.74 0.56
CA ILE A 66 1.96 14.58 0.00
C ILE A 66 1.68 16.07 0.25
N GLU A 67 0.42 16.50 0.06
CA GLU A 67 0.01 17.88 0.30
C GLU A 67 0.14 18.28 1.78
N GLU A 68 -0.31 17.42 2.68
CA GLU A 68 -0.19 17.60 4.14
C GLU A 68 1.28 17.68 4.58
N GLU A 69 2.12 16.76 4.12
CA GLU A 69 3.52 16.62 4.55
C GLU A 69 4.42 17.77 4.07
N PHE A 70 4.20 18.25 2.85
CA PHE A 70 5.04 19.27 2.21
C PHE A 70 4.31 20.60 2.02
N LYS A 71 3.32 20.89 2.87
CA LYS A 71 2.61 22.16 2.84
C LYS A 71 3.60 23.31 3.06
N GLY A 72 3.75 24.19 2.07
CA GLY A 72 4.67 25.32 2.12
C GLY A 72 6.15 24.99 1.85
N SER A 73 6.54 23.71 1.82
CA SER A 73 7.93 23.30 1.53
C SER A 73 8.17 22.98 0.05
N LEU A 74 7.16 22.48 -0.66
CA LEU A 74 7.26 22.14 -2.09
C LEU A 74 6.21 22.90 -2.91
N SER A 75 6.60 23.25 -4.14
CA SER A 75 5.68 23.81 -5.13
C SER A 75 4.63 22.78 -5.58
N MET A 76 3.52 23.25 -6.13
CA MET A 76 2.49 22.37 -6.70
C MET A 76 3.03 21.45 -7.80
N LYS A 77 4.00 21.94 -8.60
CA LYS A 77 4.66 21.16 -9.66
C LYS A 77 5.47 20.00 -9.07
N GLU A 78 6.25 20.27 -8.03
CA GLU A 78 7.04 19.24 -7.35
C GLU A 78 6.17 18.18 -6.68
N LYS A 79 5.11 18.61 -5.98
CA LYS A 79 4.15 17.68 -5.37
C LYS A 79 3.47 16.78 -6.41
N LYS A 80 3.07 17.36 -7.56
CA LYS A 80 2.50 16.59 -8.66
C LYS A 80 3.53 15.61 -9.24
N SER A 81 4.78 16.03 -9.41
CA SER A 81 5.87 15.16 -9.87
C SER A 81 6.12 13.99 -8.91
N LEU A 82 6.15 14.26 -7.60
CA LEU A 82 6.30 13.22 -6.57
C LEU A 82 5.12 12.25 -6.57
N ALA A 83 3.89 12.74 -6.71
CA ALA A 83 2.71 11.88 -6.86
C ALA A 83 2.82 10.99 -8.10
N THR A 84 3.20 11.55 -9.25
CA THR A 84 3.42 10.77 -10.48
C THR A 84 4.52 9.73 -10.32
N LEU A 85 5.63 10.05 -9.65
CA LEU A 85 6.68 9.09 -9.33
C LEU A 85 6.14 7.95 -8.46
N ILE A 86 5.34 8.27 -7.44
CA ILE A 86 4.73 7.23 -6.60
C ILE A 86 3.77 6.36 -7.40
N TYR A 87 2.98 6.91 -8.33
CA TYR A 87 2.00 6.12 -9.09
C TYR A 87 2.63 5.23 -10.16
N TYR A 88 3.72 5.69 -10.76
CA TYR A 88 4.38 5.05 -11.91
C TYR A 88 5.91 5.11 -11.75
N PRO A 89 6.46 4.42 -10.72
CA PRO A 89 7.85 4.63 -10.35
C PRO A 89 8.82 4.21 -11.44
N GLU A 90 8.58 3.09 -12.12
CA GLU A 90 9.47 2.61 -13.18
C GLU A 90 9.49 3.55 -14.38
N GLN A 91 8.31 3.98 -14.85
CA GLN A 91 8.18 4.86 -16.02
C GLN A 91 8.72 6.25 -15.72
N LYS A 92 8.34 6.82 -14.58
CA LYS A 92 8.76 8.18 -14.21
C LYS A 92 10.25 8.24 -13.93
N LEU A 93 10.81 7.21 -13.29
CA LEU A 93 12.23 7.17 -12.98
C LEU A 93 13.09 6.98 -14.22
N ALA A 94 12.66 6.15 -15.19
CA ALA A 94 13.35 6.03 -16.48
C ALA A 94 13.42 7.37 -17.25
N GLN A 95 12.37 8.18 -17.19
CA GLN A 95 12.38 9.53 -17.76
C GLN A 95 13.40 10.43 -17.05
N ILE A 96 13.42 10.41 -15.72
CA ILE A 96 14.30 11.27 -14.92
C ILE A 96 15.77 10.88 -15.14
N GLU A 97 16.08 9.58 -15.13
CA GLU A 97 17.43 9.05 -15.41
C GLU A 97 17.97 9.45 -16.78
N SER A 98 17.09 9.76 -17.75
CA SER A 98 17.48 10.22 -19.08
C SER A 98 17.68 11.73 -19.21
N THR A 99 17.15 12.53 -18.26
CA THR A 99 17.11 14.00 -18.38
C THR A 99 17.87 14.73 -17.29
N GLU A 100 18.09 14.10 -16.13
CA GLU A 100 18.68 14.75 -14.95
C GLU A 100 20.22 14.75 -15.05
N GLU A 101 20.84 15.90 -14.78
CA GLU A 101 22.30 16.05 -14.83
C GLU A 101 22.98 15.50 -13.57
N ASP A 102 22.40 15.74 -12.39
CA ASP A 102 22.88 15.22 -11.11
C ASP A 102 21.88 14.23 -10.50
N LEU A 103 22.00 12.98 -10.94
CA LEU A 103 21.15 11.90 -10.46
C LEU A 103 21.38 11.54 -8.99
N ASP A 104 22.60 11.65 -8.50
CA ASP A 104 22.93 11.25 -7.13
C ASP A 104 22.28 12.23 -6.12
N ASP A 105 22.31 13.55 -6.39
CA ASP A 105 21.57 14.53 -5.57
C ASP A 105 20.06 14.38 -5.71
N TRP A 106 19.56 14.14 -6.93
CA TRP A 106 18.14 13.89 -7.16
C TRP A 106 17.64 12.68 -6.37
N TYR A 107 18.40 11.57 -6.36
CA TYR A 107 18.07 10.38 -5.57
C TYR A 107 18.06 10.69 -4.08
N LYS A 108 19.07 11.40 -3.57
CA LYS A 108 19.13 11.79 -2.16
C LYS A 108 17.86 12.54 -1.75
N THR A 109 17.54 13.62 -2.46
CA THR A 109 16.36 14.45 -2.21
C THR A 109 15.06 13.65 -2.33
N THR A 110 14.96 12.77 -3.33
CA THR A 110 13.76 11.96 -3.58
C THR A 110 13.56 10.90 -2.52
N ILE A 111 14.61 10.19 -2.09
CA ILE A 111 14.54 9.20 -1.02
C ILE A 111 14.10 9.87 0.28
N TYR A 112 14.65 11.05 0.62
CA TYR A 112 14.18 11.83 1.78
C TYR A 112 12.69 12.14 1.72
N ARG A 113 12.21 12.62 0.56
CA ARG A 113 10.78 12.93 0.37
C ARG A 113 9.91 11.68 0.51
N LEU A 114 10.33 10.56 -0.08
CA LEU A 114 9.60 9.29 -0.02
C LEU A 114 9.56 8.70 1.39
N VAL A 115 10.64 8.80 2.16
CA VAL A 115 10.69 8.36 3.56
C VAL A 115 9.65 9.14 4.39
N ARG A 116 9.60 10.46 4.26
CA ARG A 116 8.61 11.30 4.96
C ARG A 116 7.16 10.94 4.63
N VAL A 117 6.85 10.76 3.34
CA VAL A 117 5.52 10.32 2.90
C VAL A 117 5.18 8.93 3.45
N ASN A 118 6.13 7.99 3.39
CA ASN A 118 5.93 6.65 3.94
C ASN A 118 5.65 6.70 5.44
N ARG A 119 6.43 7.45 6.24
CA ARG A 119 6.16 7.61 7.69
C ARG A 119 4.75 8.11 7.94
N ARG A 120 4.33 9.13 7.19
CA ARG A 120 2.97 9.70 7.33
C ARG A 120 1.88 8.68 7.02
N ILE A 121 2.05 7.85 5.99
CA ILE A 121 1.08 6.80 5.63
C ILE A 121 1.16 5.61 6.59
N ALA A 122 2.35 5.24 7.05
CA ALA A 122 2.59 4.14 7.96
C ALA A 122 2.10 4.42 9.39
N SER A 123 1.98 5.69 9.79
CA SER A 123 1.55 6.11 11.14
C SER A 123 0.18 5.57 11.58
N LYS A 124 -0.69 5.17 10.63
CA LYS A 124 -1.98 4.52 10.91
C LYS A 124 -1.89 3.01 11.13
N TYR A 125 -0.69 2.43 11.11
CA TYR A 125 -0.47 1.00 11.18
C TYR A 125 0.49 0.60 12.29
N THR A 126 0.30 -0.60 12.82
CA THR A 126 1.28 -1.20 13.72
C THR A 126 2.59 -1.47 12.98
N ARG A 127 3.70 -1.48 13.72
CA ARG A 127 5.01 -1.85 13.15
C ARG A 127 4.99 -3.24 12.51
N SER A 128 4.33 -4.20 13.15
CA SER A 128 4.21 -5.56 12.64
C SER A 128 3.47 -5.61 11.30
N ARG A 129 2.44 -4.78 11.12
CA ARG A 129 1.73 -4.66 9.85
C ARG A 129 2.61 -4.06 8.77
N VAL A 130 3.27 -2.93 9.05
CA VAL A 130 4.20 -2.29 8.09
C VAL A 130 5.28 -3.28 7.66
N ARG A 131 5.88 -4.01 8.61
CA ARG A 131 6.94 -4.99 8.36
C ARG A 131 6.54 -6.12 7.41
N LYS A 132 5.27 -6.54 7.41
CA LYS A 132 4.76 -7.58 6.47
C LYS A 132 4.74 -7.10 5.02
N GLU A 133 4.64 -5.80 4.81
CA GLU A 133 4.59 -5.18 3.47
C GLU A 133 5.97 -4.78 2.95
N LEU A 134 7.01 -4.88 3.78
CA LEU A 134 8.37 -4.51 3.38
C LEU A 134 8.97 -5.56 2.42
N PRO A 135 9.67 -5.11 1.37
CA PRO A 135 10.39 -6.02 0.48
C PRO A 135 11.52 -6.71 1.24
N ARG A 136 11.62 -8.04 1.11
CA ARG A 136 12.56 -8.88 1.89
C ARG A 136 14.00 -8.38 1.82
N ASP A 137 14.46 -7.99 0.64
CA ASP A 137 15.84 -7.57 0.40
C ASP A 137 16.21 -6.24 1.09
N TYR A 138 15.21 -5.38 1.35
CA TYR A 138 15.44 -4.02 1.89
C TYR A 138 14.72 -3.77 3.21
N ALA A 139 14.06 -4.79 3.79
CA ALA A 139 13.16 -4.64 4.93
C ALA A 139 13.85 -3.94 6.11
N TYR A 140 15.04 -4.40 6.48
CA TYR A 140 15.80 -3.80 7.59
C TYR A 140 16.12 -2.31 7.35
N ILE A 141 16.62 -1.98 6.16
CA ILE A 141 17.05 -0.60 5.84
C ILE A 141 15.83 0.33 5.75
N ILE A 142 14.74 -0.12 5.12
CA ILE A 142 13.51 0.66 5.03
C ILE A 142 12.92 0.84 6.44
N GLU A 143 12.85 -0.21 7.26
CA GLU A 143 12.37 -0.12 8.64
C GLU A 143 13.20 0.86 9.48
N GLU A 144 14.53 0.84 9.32
CA GLU A 144 15.42 1.81 9.98
C GLU A 144 15.11 3.23 9.51
N LEU A 145 14.90 3.45 8.21
CA LEU A 145 14.57 4.76 7.65
C LEU A 145 13.17 5.25 8.07
N LEU A 146 12.22 4.34 8.28
CA LEU A 146 10.85 4.68 8.73
C LEU A 146 10.76 4.88 10.25
N SER A 147 11.74 4.42 11.01
CA SER A 147 11.72 4.50 12.47
C SER A 147 11.83 5.95 12.96
N GLU A 148 10.73 6.48 13.50
CA GLU A 148 10.68 7.81 14.10
C GLU A 148 11.64 7.92 15.29
N LYS A 149 12.72 8.69 15.10
CA LYS A 149 13.55 9.30 16.16
C LYS A 149 14.18 10.58 15.62
N GLU A 150 13.36 11.60 15.39
CA GLU A 150 13.81 12.94 14.97
C GLU A 150 14.44 13.76 16.13
N GLU A 151 14.42 13.24 17.36
CA GLU A 151 14.85 13.98 18.56
C GLU A 151 16.31 13.77 18.99
N VAL A 152 17.15 13.13 18.17
CA VAL A 152 18.58 12.92 18.50
C VAL A 152 19.45 13.41 17.35
N GLU A 153 20.16 14.54 17.54
CA GLU A 153 21.08 15.15 16.55
C GLU A 153 22.06 14.12 15.94
N ASP A 154 22.57 13.18 16.73
CA ASP A 154 23.51 12.14 16.28
C ASP A 154 22.91 11.19 15.20
N LYS A 155 21.57 11.11 15.09
CA LYS A 155 20.92 10.23 14.12
C LYS A 155 20.82 10.82 12.73
N GLU A 156 20.87 12.15 12.55
CA GLU A 156 20.77 12.74 11.21
C GLU A 156 21.98 12.36 10.35
N ALA A 157 23.19 12.35 10.93
CA ALA A 157 24.40 11.88 10.26
C ALA A 157 24.30 10.39 9.87
N TYR A 158 23.75 9.56 10.77
CA TYR A 158 23.50 8.15 10.49
C TYR A 158 22.51 7.94 9.34
N TYR A 159 21.39 8.67 9.34
CA TYR A 159 20.39 8.66 8.26
C TYR A 159 20.99 9.07 6.90
N ASN A 160 21.75 10.17 6.89
CA ASN A 160 22.49 10.62 5.72
C ASN A 160 23.50 9.55 5.25
N GLY A 161 24.15 8.85 6.17
CA GLY A 161 25.06 7.74 5.90
C GLY A 161 24.38 6.57 5.18
N ILE A 162 23.19 6.17 5.62
CA ILE A 162 22.40 5.11 4.96
C ILE A 162 22.06 5.53 3.52
N ILE A 163 21.54 6.74 3.32
CA ILE A 163 21.14 7.21 1.99
C ILE A 163 22.36 7.33 1.07
N SER A 164 23.48 7.83 1.60
CA SER A 164 24.74 7.91 0.84
C SER A 164 25.26 6.53 0.45
N ALA A 165 25.14 5.53 1.34
CA ALA A 165 25.51 4.14 1.05
C ALA A 165 24.61 3.52 -0.03
N ILE A 166 23.30 3.80 0.00
CA ILE A 166 22.36 3.35 -1.04
C ILE A 166 22.74 3.89 -2.42
N ILE A 167 23.16 5.17 -2.48
CA ILE A 167 23.57 5.84 -3.72
C ILE A 167 24.93 5.32 -4.20
N SER A 168 25.93 5.26 -3.32
CA SER A 168 27.29 4.83 -3.67
C SER A 168 27.35 3.37 -4.12
N THR A 169 26.47 2.51 -3.60
CA THR A 169 26.31 1.11 -4.05
C THR A 169 25.44 0.96 -5.30
N LYS A 170 25.00 2.07 -5.91
CA LYS A 170 24.15 2.12 -7.11
C LYS A 170 22.84 1.34 -6.96
N ARG A 171 22.26 1.36 -5.75
CA ARG A 171 20.96 0.74 -5.44
C ARG A 171 19.80 1.74 -5.31
N ALA A 172 20.06 3.04 -5.44
CA ALA A 172 19.06 4.10 -5.29
C ALA A 172 17.78 3.88 -6.10
N ARG A 173 17.90 3.46 -7.38
CA ARG A 173 16.76 3.11 -8.24
C ARG A 173 15.81 2.10 -7.58
N HIS A 174 16.36 1.01 -7.04
CA HIS A 174 15.58 -0.04 -6.40
C HIS A 174 14.90 0.45 -5.12
N PHE A 175 15.58 1.28 -4.33
CA PHE A 175 15.00 1.86 -3.12
C PHE A 175 13.86 2.83 -3.43
N VAL A 176 14.00 3.69 -4.45
CA VAL A 176 12.92 4.59 -4.89
C VAL A 176 11.68 3.79 -5.28
N ILE A 177 11.83 2.74 -6.09
CA ILE A 177 10.71 1.85 -6.48
C ILE A 177 10.12 1.16 -5.26
N ALA A 178 10.96 0.61 -4.37
CA ALA A 178 10.52 -0.05 -3.15
C ALA A 178 9.68 0.88 -2.24
N PHE A 179 10.13 2.12 -2.03
CA PHE A 179 9.39 3.10 -1.26
C PHE A 179 8.07 3.51 -1.93
N CYS A 180 8.03 3.63 -3.25
CA CYS A 180 6.80 3.94 -3.99
C CYS A 180 5.79 2.80 -3.87
N ASN A 181 6.23 1.56 -4.05
CA ASN A 181 5.37 0.37 -3.92
C ASN A 181 4.87 0.20 -2.48
N LEU A 182 5.71 0.47 -1.48
CA LEU A 182 5.30 0.49 -0.08
C LEU A 182 4.22 1.56 0.20
N ILE A 183 4.38 2.76 -0.37
CA ILE A 183 3.36 3.82 -0.27
C ILE A 183 2.03 3.35 -0.88
N GLN A 184 2.06 2.82 -2.10
CA GLN A 184 0.85 2.32 -2.78
C GLN A 184 0.17 1.24 -1.94
N ARG A 185 0.96 0.32 -1.40
CA ARG A 185 0.47 -0.81 -0.61
C ARG A 185 -0.17 -0.36 0.70
N LEU A 186 0.48 0.55 1.44
CA LEU A 186 -0.04 1.09 2.70
C LEU A 186 -1.14 2.16 2.47
N ALA A 187 -1.26 2.71 1.27
CA ALA A 187 -2.32 3.65 0.97
C ALA A 187 -3.69 2.98 0.99
N VAL A 188 -3.78 1.70 0.64
CA VAL A 188 -5.02 0.92 0.54
C VAL A 188 -5.14 -0.05 1.70
N ASP A 189 -6.19 0.07 2.50
CA ASP A 189 -6.42 -0.78 3.67
C ASP A 189 -7.27 -2.01 3.38
N ARG A 190 -8.34 -1.77 2.61
CA ARG A 190 -9.35 -2.73 2.22
C ARG A 190 -9.94 -2.31 0.87
N ILE A 191 -10.23 -3.30 0.04
CA ILE A 191 -10.83 -3.12 -1.28
C ILE A 191 -12.19 -3.81 -1.29
N HIS A 192 -13.21 -3.05 -1.67
CA HIS A 192 -14.58 -3.49 -1.88
C HIS A 192 -14.87 -3.43 -3.37
N ILE A 193 -15.06 -4.59 -4.00
CA ILE A 193 -15.48 -4.71 -5.38
C ILE A 193 -17.00 -4.82 -5.42
N LEU A 194 -17.64 -3.85 -6.05
CA LEU A 194 -19.10 -3.70 -6.09
C LEU A 194 -19.62 -4.00 -7.50
N GLY A 195 -19.68 -5.29 -7.80
CA GLY A 195 -20.23 -5.85 -9.04
C GLY A 195 -19.38 -5.60 -10.28
N ASP A 196 -19.79 -6.31 -11.34
CA ASP A 196 -19.37 -6.14 -12.72
C ASP A 196 -17.84 -6.02 -12.87
N LEU A 197 -17.14 -7.03 -12.35
CA LEU A 197 -15.70 -7.21 -12.58
C LEU A 197 -15.43 -7.73 -13.98
N PHE A 198 -16.27 -8.66 -14.45
CA PHE A 198 -16.16 -9.28 -15.77
C PHE A 198 -16.95 -8.52 -16.83
N ASP A 199 -16.81 -8.98 -18.09
CA ASP A 199 -17.42 -8.43 -19.31
C ASP A 199 -16.73 -7.18 -19.88
N ARG A 200 -16.87 -6.94 -21.20
CA ARG A 200 -16.34 -5.83 -22.04
C ARG A 200 -14.81 -5.74 -22.18
N GLY A 201 -14.07 -5.63 -21.08
CA GLY A 201 -12.62 -5.43 -21.08
C GLY A 201 -11.83 -6.75 -21.08
N PRO A 202 -10.66 -6.81 -21.73
CA PRO A 202 -9.85 -8.04 -21.79
C PRO A 202 -9.07 -8.34 -20.50
N GLY A 203 -9.03 -7.40 -19.55
CA GLY A 203 -8.10 -7.39 -18.42
C GLY A 203 -8.60 -7.98 -17.11
N ALA A 204 -9.75 -8.67 -17.10
CA ALA A 204 -10.33 -9.23 -15.86
C ALA A 204 -9.35 -10.14 -15.09
N HIS A 205 -8.57 -10.96 -15.80
CA HIS A 205 -7.52 -11.80 -15.21
C HIS A 205 -6.42 -10.99 -14.50
N ILE A 206 -5.98 -9.86 -15.08
CA ILE A 206 -4.98 -8.96 -14.48
C ILE A 206 -5.53 -8.33 -13.19
N ILE A 207 -6.81 -7.95 -13.19
CA ILE A 207 -7.49 -7.40 -12.01
C ILE A 207 -7.52 -8.44 -10.90
N LEU A 208 -7.91 -9.68 -11.20
CA LEU A 208 -7.94 -10.78 -10.22
C LEU A 208 -6.56 -11.09 -9.67
N ASP A 209 -5.54 -11.22 -10.52
CA ASP A 209 -4.15 -11.45 -10.11
C ASP A 209 -3.63 -10.32 -9.21
N THR A 210 -4.02 -9.08 -9.51
CA THR A 210 -3.69 -7.92 -8.67
C THR A 210 -4.37 -8.01 -7.31
N LEU A 211 -5.66 -8.36 -7.28
CA LEU A 211 -6.44 -8.48 -6.04
C LEU A 211 -5.95 -9.61 -5.14
N LEU A 212 -5.45 -10.72 -5.70
CA LEU A 212 -4.82 -11.81 -4.93
C LEU A 212 -3.59 -11.34 -4.14
N GLY A 213 -2.96 -10.23 -4.57
CA GLY A 213 -1.88 -9.62 -3.82
C GLY A 213 -2.35 -8.89 -2.55
N PHE A 214 -3.64 -8.61 -2.35
CA PHE A 214 -4.18 -7.87 -1.20
C PHE A 214 -4.80 -8.78 -0.14
N ASP A 215 -4.52 -8.48 1.12
CA ASP A 215 -5.00 -9.30 2.25
C ASP A 215 -6.49 -9.07 2.57
N ASN A 216 -7.02 -7.89 2.25
CA ASN A 216 -8.38 -7.45 2.63
C ASN A 216 -9.17 -7.04 1.39
N VAL A 217 -9.70 -8.03 0.68
CA VAL A 217 -10.60 -7.82 -0.46
C VAL A 217 -11.93 -8.50 -0.19
N ASP A 218 -13.02 -7.81 -0.48
CA ASP A 218 -14.36 -8.39 -0.50
C ASP A 218 -15.12 -8.01 -1.77
N PHE A 219 -16.08 -8.88 -2.13
CA PHE A 219 -16.83 -8.83 -3.38
C PHE A 219 -18.33 -8.82 -3.10
N GLN A 220 -19.02 -7.94 -3.78
CA GLN A 220 -20.44 -8.06 -4.08
C GLN A 220 -20.55 -8.41 -5.57
N TRP A 221 -21.16 -9.55 -5.89
CA TRP A 221 -21.30 -10.00 -7.27
C TRP A 221 -22.41 -9.21 -8.00
N GLY A 222 -22.08 -8.73 -9.19
CA GLY A 222 -22.99 -8.07 -10.11
C GLY A 222 -23.66 -9.05 -11.07
N ASN A 223 -24.57 -8.54 -11.89
CA ASN A 223 -25.26 -9.37 -12.89
C ASN A 223 -24.29 -9.90 -13.95
N HIS A 224 -23.30 -9.12 -14.38
CA HIS A 224 -22.32 -9.57 -15.37
C HIS A 224 -21.42 -10.67 -14.80
N ASP A 225 -21.09 -10.61 -13.51
CA ASP A 225 -20.29 -11.65 -12.85
C ASP A 225 -21.05 -12.98 -12.79
N ILE A 226 -22.36 -12.94 -12.50
CA ILE A 226 -23.22 -14.13 -12.48
C ILE A 226 -23.35 -14.73 -13.89
N CYS A 227 -23.56 -13.91 -14.92
CA CYS A 227 -23.58 -14.39 -16.30
C CYS A 227 -22.24 -15.04 -16.67
N TRP A 228 -21.11 -14.42 -16.32
CA TRP A 228 -19.80 -14.97 -16.61
C TRP A 228 -19.56 -16.33 -15.91
N MET A 229 -19.87 -16.43 -14.61
CA MET A 229 -19.77 -17.69 -13.86
C MET A 229 -20.72 -18.77 -14.41
N GLY A 230 -21.93 -18.38 -14.82
CA GLY A 230 -22.91 -19.26 -15.45
C GLY A 230 -22.41 -19.79 -16.79
N ALA A 231 -21.80 -18.93 -17.62
CA ALA A 231 -21.23 -19.31 -18.90
C ALA A 231 -20.05 -20.28 -18.71
N ALA A 232 -19.15 -20.00 -17.75
CA ALA A 232 -18.05 -20.89 -17.40
C ALA A 232 -18.52 -22.26 -16.87
N SER A 233 -19.71 -22.32 -16.27
CA SER A 233 -20.34 -23.55 -15.79
C SER A 233 -21.16 -24.29 -16.87
N GLY A 234 -21.19 -23.79 -18.11
CA GLY A 234 -21.86 -24.43 -19.25
C GLY A 234 -23.32 -24.01 -19.47
N SER A 235 -23.80 -22.94 -18.83
CA SER A 235 -25.15 -22.41 -19.08
C SER A 235 -25.25 -21.77 -20.46
N LEU A 236 -26.00 -22.39 -21.38
CA LEU A 236 -26.21 -21.86 -22.73
C LEU A 236 -26.86 -20.47 -22.74
N ALA A 237 -27.75 -20.19 -21.78
CA ALA A 237 -28.40 -18.88 -21.66
C ALA A 237 -27.40 -17.77 -21.28
N CYS A 238 -26.42 -18.10 -20.44
CA CYS A 238 -25.35 -17.17 -20.05
C CYS A 238 -24.22 -17.09 -21.08
N ILE A 239 -24.00 -18.15 -21.88
CA ILE A 239 -23.05 -18.11 -23.01
C ILE A 239 -23.59 -17.20 -24.13
N ALA A 240 -24.91 -17.12 -24.27
CA ALA A 240 -25.57 -16.31 -25.29
C ALA A 240 -25.87 -14.86 -24.88
N SER A 241 -25.68 -14.51 -23.59
CA SER A 241 -25.89 -13.16 -23.05
C SER A 241 -24.71 -12.25 -23.35
#